data_AF-A0A7C6LQ49-F1
#
_entry.id   AF-A0A7C6LQ49-F1
#
_cell.length_a   1.000
_cell.length_b   1.000
_cell.length_c   1.000
_cell.angle_alpha   90.00
_cell.angle_beta   90.00
_cell.angle_gamma   90.00
#
_symmetry.space_group_name_H-M   'P 1'
#
loop_
_entity.id
_entity.type
_entity.pdbx_description
1 polymer ?
#
loop_
_entity_poly.entity_id
_entity_poly.type
_entity_poly.pdbx_seq_one_letter_code
_entity_poly.pdbx_strand_id
1 'polypeptide(L)'
;YVENVNEMLYRSGSDTGFWLDDEGFWRDEDGDLIESEAYTPPQHEIIYHNGFVAGVRLRIRISSAGRINGALDQKALVAAAFAASIPDVDMDALSELSNLIGNIQGDYEATVKGINIKNTVSYSGYRTDGEYLYGEEDAEDRYYECDFEMILEDYRMRAADSYRDILLQS
;
A
#
# COMPACT_ATOMS: atom_id res chain seq x y z
N TYR A 1 -0.15 -5.97 -10.95
CA TYR A 1 -0.38 -5.12 -9.76
C TYR A 1 -1.71 -4.39 -9.90
N VAL A 2 -1.85 -3.48 -10.86
CA VAL A 2 -3.10 -2.73 -11.10
C VAL A 2 -4.32 -3.64 -11.26
N GLU A 3 -4.21 -4.67 -12.10
CA GLU A 3 -5.27 -5.70 -12.26
C GLU A 3 -5.63 -6.37 -10.93
N ASN A 4 -4.65 -6.77 -10.12
CA ASN A 4 -4.87 -7.40 -8.81
C ASN A 4 -5.54 -6.43 -7.81
N VAL A 5 -5.16 -5.15 -7.83
CA VAL A 5 -5.76 -4.12 -6.97
C VAL A 5 -7.23 -3.91 -7.35
N ASN A 6 -7.51 -3.72 -8.64
CA ASN A 6 -8.88 -3.52 -9.13
C ASN A 6 -9.75 -4.77 -8.93
N GLU A 7 -9.22 -5.97 -9.17
CA GLU A 7 -9.95 -7.23 -8.95
C GLU A 7 -10.32 -7.43 -7.47
N MET A 8 -9.40 -7.12 -6.56
CA MET A 8 -9.66 -7.25 -5.13
C MET A 8 -10.62 -6.20 -4.60
N LEU A 9 -10.58 -4.96 -5.11
CA LEU A 9 -11.59 -3.95 -4.80
C LEU A 9 -12.98 -4.43 -5.18
N TYR A 10 -13.15 -4.89 -6.43
CA TYR A 10 -14.40 -5.46 -6.92
C TYR A 10 -14.89 -6.62 -6.03
N ARG A 11 -14.00 -7.56 -5.69
CA ARG A 11 -14.34 -8.73 -4.85
C ARG A 11 -14.62 -8.39 -3.39
N SER A 12 -14.13 -7.26 -2.88
CA SER A 12 -14.35 -6.85 -1.49
C SER A 12 -15.78 -6.40 -1.21
N GLY A 13 -16.58 -6.14 -2.25
CA GLY A 13 -17.92 -5.56 -2.11
C GLY A 13 -17.92 -4.08 -1.73
N SER A 14 -16.73 -3.47 -1.58
CA SER A 14 -16.56 -2.02 -1.48
C SER A 14 -16.58 -1.43 -2.89
N ASP A 15 -17.78 -1.35 -3.48
CA ASP A 15 -17.97 -0.61 -4.72
C ASP A 15 -17.79 0.88 -4.43
N THR A 16 -16.55 1.33 -4.56
CA THR A 16 -16.17 2.72 -4.34
C THR A 16 -16.51 3.60 -5.55
N GLY A 17 -16.90 3.02 -6.70
CA GLY A 17 -17.05 3.72 -7.96
C GLY A 17 -15.72 4.18 -8.58
N PHE A 18 -14.58 3.65 -8.08
CA PHE A 18 -13.23 4.05 -8.52
C PHE A 18 -12.40 2.86 -9.02
N TRP A 19 -11.49 3.11 -9.96
CA TRP A 19 -10.49 2.14 -10.42
C TRP A 19 -9.10 2.78 -10.50
N LEU A 20 -8.06 1.98 -10.28
CA LEU A 20 -6.67 2.40 -10.39
C LEU A 20 -6.21 2.26 -11.84
N ASP A 21 -5.62 3.32 -12.41
CA ASP A 21 -5.02 3.27 -13.74
C ASP A 21 -3.57 2.75 -13.72
N ASP A 22 -3.00 2.55 -14.91
CA ASP A 22 -1.61 2.06 -15.09
C ASP A 22 -0.55 3.05 -14.59
N GLU A 23 -0.93 4.31 -14.39
CA GLU A 23 -0.08 5.38 -13.85
C GLU A 23 -0.14 5.45 -12.32
N GLY A 24 -1.04 4.69 -11.67
CA GLY A 24 -1.21 4.66 -10.22
C GLY A 24 -2.20 5.69 -9.68
N PHE A 25 -2.99 6.32 -10.56
CA PHE A 25 -4.01 7.29 -10.18
C PHE A 25 -5.41 6.67 -10.14
N TRP A 26 -6.24 7.19 -9.23
CA TRP A 26 -7.64 6.78 -9.12
C TRP A 26 -8.50 7.54 -10.11
N ARG A 27 -9.33 6.78 -10.83
CA ARG A 27 -10.29 7.28 -11.81
C ARG A 27 -11.71 6.89 -11.39
N ASP A 28 -12.69 7.74 -11.66
CA ASP A 28 -14.11 7.35 -11.52
C ASP A 28 -14.62 6.53 -12.71
N GLU A 29 -15.90 6.18 -12.66
CA GLU A 29 -16.60 5.45 -13.73
C GLU A 29 -16.58 6.16 -15.09
N ASP A 30 -16.46 7.50 -15.09
CA ASP A 30 -16.38 8.32 -16.29
C ASP A 30 -14.92 8.47 -16.80
N GLY A 31 -13.94 8.05 -16.00
CA GLY A 31 -12.51 8.09 -16.31
C GLY A 31 -11.80 9.36 -15.84
N ASP A 32 -12.47 10.20 -15.04
CA ASP A 32 -11.92 11.44 -14.51
C ASP A 32 -11.02 11.18 -13.30
N LEU A 33 -9.97 11.99 -13.15
CA LEU A 33 -9.01 11.89 -12.05
C LEU A 33 -9.66 12.29 -10.72
N ILE A 34 -9.56 11.44 -9.71
CA ILE A 34 -10.05 11.74 -8.37
C ILE A 34 -9.01 12.56 -7.58
N GLU A 35 -9.33 13.84 -7.37
CA GLU A 35 -8.60 14.76 -6.50
C GLU A 35 -9.50 15.15 -5.31
N SER A 36 -9.39 14.46 -4.17
CA SER A 36 -10.21 14.76 -2.97
C SER A 36 -9.33 14.85 -1.73
N GLU A 37 -9.43 15.95 -0.96
CA GLU A 37 -8.74 16.08 0.33
C GLU A 37 -9.49 15.41 1.50
N ALA A 38 -10.80 15.16 1.35
CA ALA A 38 -11.66 14.69 2.43
C ALA A 38 -11.81 13.17 2.48
N TYR A 39 -11.67 12.51 1.32
CA TYR A 39 -11.65 11.07 1.18
C TYR A 39 -11.01 10.74 -0.17
N THR A 40 -9.68 10.79 -0.22
CA THR A 40 -8.95 10.21 -1.34
C THR A 40 -8.75 8.73 -1.03
N PRO A 41 -9.11 7.80 -1.93
CA PRO A 41 -8.42 6.53 -1.90
C PRO A 41 -6.91 6.84 -1.95
N PRO A 42 -6.09 6.30 -1.04
CA PRO A 42 -4.70 6.66 -0.90
C PRO A 42 -3.93 6.55 -2.22
N GLN A 43 -3.02 7.50 -2.44
CA GLN A 43 -2.29 7.61 -3.70
C GLN A 43 -1.24 6.51 -3.79
N HIS A 44 -1.24 5.77 -4.90
CA HIS A 44 -0.30 4.68 -5.15
C HIS A 44 0.83 5.21 -6.05
N GLU A 45 2.07 5.11 -5.60
CA GLU A 45 3.23 5.27 -6.49
C GLU A 45 3.80 3.88 -6.78
N ILE A 46 3.76 3.44 -8.03
CA ILE A 46 4.40 2.20 -8.46
C ILE A 46 5.84 2.50 -8.89
N ILE A 47 6.80 1.84 -8.26
CA ILE A 47 8.21 2.00 -8.58
C ILE A 47 8.60 0.90 -9.58
N TYR A 48 8.94 1.31 -10.80
CA TYR A 48 9.43 0.40 -11.84
C TYR A 48 10.96 0.37 -11.88
N HIS A 49 11.51 -0.81 -12.14
CA HIS A 49 12.92 -0.99 -12.47
C HIS A 49 13.04 -2.01 -13.60
N ASN A 50 13.72 -1.68 -14.70
CA ASN A 50 13.93 -2.57 -15.86
C ASN A 50 12.66 -3.32 -16.34
N GLY A 51 11.52 -2.65 -16.35
CA GLY A 51 10.26 -3.22 -16.83
C GLY A 51 9.52 -4.13 -15.84
N PHE A 52 9.99 -4.27 -14.59
CA PHE A 52 9.27 -4.96 -13.52
C PHE A 52 8.94 -4.00 -12.36
N VAL A 53 7.93 -4.36 -11.57
CA VAL A 53 7.54 -3.61 -10.37
C VAL A 53 8.54 -3.91 -9.25
N ALA A 54 9.31 -2.90 -8.86
CA ALA A 54 10.37 -2.99 -7.85
C ALA A 54 9.94 -2.47 -6.47
N GLY A 55 8.80 -1.78 -6.41
CA GLY A 55 8.23 -1.31 -5.16
C GLY A 55 6.91 -0.59 -5.35
N VAL A 56 6.30 -0.24 -4.23
CA VAL A 56 5.09 0.55 -4.15
C VAL A 56 5.17 1.48 -2.94
N ARG A 57 4.65 2.70 -3.10
CA ARG A 57 4.38 3.60 -1.98
C ARG A 57 2.91 3.95 -1.94
N LEU A 58 2.44 4.19 -0.72
CA LEU A 58 1.08 4.51 -0.41
C LEU A 58 1.06 5.69 0.55
N ARG A 59 0.39 6.78 0.17
CA ARG A 59 0.12 7.91 1.06
C ARG A 59 -1.36 7.96 1.41
N ILE A 60 -1.65 7.88 2.71
CA ILE A 60 -3.00 7.93 3.28
C ILE A 60 -3.15 9.22 4.07
N ARG A 61 -4.28 9.92 3.86
CA ARG A 61 -4.70 11.06 4.68
C ARG A 61 -6.18 10.98 5.01
N ILE A 62 -6.54 11.08 6.29
CA ILE A 62 -7.91 10.96 6.79
C ILE A 62 -8.18 12.03 7.86
N SER A 63 -9.31 12.73 7.76
CA SER A 63 -9.78 13.69 8.76
C SER A 63 -11.18 13.36 9.31
N SER A 64 -11.78 12.26 8.87
CA SER A 64 -13.13 11.86 9.28
C SER A 64 -13.19 11.37 10.73
N ALA A 65 -14.35 11.53 11.35
CA ALA A 65 -14.64 10.96 12.67
C ALA A 65 -14.89 9.44 12.54
N GLY A 66 -14.81 8.73 13.68
CA GLY A 66 -15.07 7.30 13.73
C GLY A 66 -13.83 6.44 13.45
N ARG A 67 -14.06 5.15 13.22
CA ARG A 67 -12.97 4.16 13.15
C ARG A 67 -12.22 4.24 11.82
N ILE A 68 -10.89 4.27 11.90
CA ILE A 68 -10.02 4.17 10.73
C ILE A 68 -10.00 2.70 10.25
N ASN A 69 -10.93 2.33 9.37
CA ASN A 69 -10.96 0.99 8.74
C ASN A 69 -10.47 1.01 7.28
N GLY A 70 -10.93 1.97 6.47
CA GLY A 70 -10.62 1.97 5.02
C GLY A 70 -9.14 2.11 4.68
N ALA A 71 -8.34 2.80 5.50
CA ALA A 71 -6.89 2.92 5.31
C ALA A 71 -6.13 1.62 5.52
N LEU A 72 -6.61 0.76 6.42
CA LEU A 72 -6.03 -0.56 6.71
C LEU A 72 -6.23 -1.51 5.54
N ASP A 73 -7.45 -1.53 5.01
CA ASP A 73 -7.83 -2.42 3.93
C ASP A 73 -7.03 -2.11 2.65
N GLN A 74 -6.76 -0.83 2.38
CA GLN A 74 -5.95 -0.44 1.23
C GLN A 74 -4.45 -0.72 1.42
N LYS A 75 -3.89 -0.52 2.62
CA LYS A 75 -2.50 -0.92 2.92
C LYS A 75 -2.31 -2.42 2.78
N ALA A 76 -3.27 -3.22 3.28
CA ALA A 76 -3.27 -4.67 3.13
C ALA A 76 -3.42 -5.11 1.67
N LEU A 77 -4.27 -4.43 0.90
CA LEU A 77 -4.46 -4.70 -0.52
C LEU A 77 -3.18 -4.48 -1.33
N VAL A 78 -2.54 -3.32 -1.15
CA VAL A 78 -1.30 -2.97 -1.84
C VAL A 78 -0.19 -3.96 -1.50
N ALA A 79 -0.06 -4.29 -0.22
CA ALA A 79 0.93 -5.24 0.22
C ALA A 79 0.68 -6.65 -0.31
N ALA A 80 -0.56 -7.13 -0.32
CA ALA A 80 -0.92 -8.41 -0.89
C ALA A 80 -0.66 -8.45 -2.40
N ALA A 81 -1.04 -7.40 -3.14
CA ALA A 81 -0.83 -7.32 -4.57
C ALA A 81 0.66 -7.27 -4.95
N PHE A 82 1.49 -6.57 -4.17
CA PHE A 82 2.93 -6.51 -4.37
C PHE A 82 3.62 -7.81 -3.95
N ALA A 83 3.31 -8.34 -2.77
CA ALA A 83 3.86 -9.61 -2.29
C ALA A 83 3.54 -10.79 -3.22
N ALA A 84 2.32 -10.86 -3.74
CA ALA A 84 1.91 -11.88 -4.73
C ALA A 84 2.66 -11.78 -6.07
N SER A 85 3.27 -10.64 -6.38
CA SER A 85 4.09 -10.49 -7.59
C SER A 85 5.52 -11.03 -7.44
N ILE A 86 5.90 -11.44 -6.23
CA ILE A 86 7.26 -11.89 -5.90
C ILE A 86 7.24 -13.43 -5.70
N PRO A 87 7.95 -14.21 -6.54
CA PRO A 87 7.90 -15.67 -6.48
C PRO A 87 8.35 -16.32 -5.16
N ASP A 88 9.21 -15.64 -4.40
CA ASP A 88 9.85 -16.17 -3.19
C ASP A 88 9.06 -15.90 -1.89
N VAL A 89 7.90 -15.26 -1.97
CA VAL A 89 7.04 -14.98 -0.81
C VAL A 89 6.18 -16.20 -0.49
N ASP A 90 6.43 -16.82 0.67
CA ASP A 90 5.69 -17.96 1.20
C ASP A 90 4.62 -17.54 2.23
N MET A 91 3.83 -18.50 2.72
CA MET A 91 2.76 -18.25 3.70
C MET A 91 3.26 -17.67 5.02
N ASP A 92 4.46 -18.02 5.44
CA ASP A 92 5.07 -17.50 6.67
C ASP A 92 5.41 -16.02 6.49
N ALA A 93 6.02 -15.66 5.35
CA ALA A 93 6.28 -14.27 4.99
C ALA A 93 4.99 -13.44 4.87
N LEU A 94 3.92 -14.00 4.29
CA LEU A 94 2.61 -13.32 4.24
C LEU A 94 2.04 -13.07 5.63
N SER A 95 2.22 -14.00 6.57
CA SER A 95 1.75 -13.85 7.95
C SER A 95 2.53 -12.76 8.69
N GLU A 96 3.85 -12.72 8.50
CA GLU A 96 4.70 -11.66 9.05
C GLU A 96 4.35 -10.27 8.48
N LEU A 97 4.16 -10.19 7.16
CA LEU A 97 3.69 -8.98 6.48
C LEU A 97 2.35 -8.50 7.04
N SER A 98 1.37 -9.40 7.18
CA SER A 98 0.06 -9.07 7.71
C SER A 98 0.13 -8.48 9.12
N ASN A 99 0.97 -9.03 9.99
CA ASN A 99 1.15 -8.52 11.35
C ASN A 99 1.76 -7.12 11.37
N LEU A 100 2.79 -6.87 10.53
CA LEU A 100 3.42 -5.55 10.41
C LEU A 100 2.44 -4.51 9.88
N ILE A 101 1.70 -4.85 8.83
CA ILE A 101 0.73 -3.96 8.18
C ILE A 101 -0.41 -3.59 9.12
N GLY A 102 -0.84 -4.51 9.98
CA GLY A 102 -1.89 -4.26 10.98
C GLY A 102 -1.55 -3.13 11.96
N ASN A 103 -0.27 -2.84 12.19
CA ASN A 103 0.11 -1.70 13.02
C ASN A 103 -0.13 -0.37 12.28
N ILE A 104 -1.12 0.39 12.74
CA ILE A 104 -1.45 1.72 12.19
C ILE A 104 -1.07 2.87 13.11
N GLN A 105 -0.64 2.58 14.33
CA GLN A 105 -0.48 3.59 15.37
C GLN A 105 0.95 4.10 15.48
N GLY A 106 1.92 3.37 14.93
CA GLY A 106 3.33 3.70 15.10
C GLY A 106 4.15 3.44 13.85
N ASP A 107 5.31 4.08 13.86
CA ASP A 107 6.34 3.88 12.85
C ASP A 107 6.92 2.47 12.94
N TYR A 108 7.26 1.90 11.79
CA TYR A 108 8.05 0.68 11.73
C TYR A 108 8.88 0.60 10.45
N GLU A 109 9.95 -0.18 10.54
CA GLU A 109 10.79 -0.55 9.42
C GLU A 109 11.22 -2.01 9.61
N ALA A 110 11.07 -2.81 8.56
CA ALA A 110 11.37 -4.25 8.59
C ALA A 110 11.76 -4.76 7.21
N THR A 111 12.42 -5.92 7.19
CA THR A 111 12.75 -6.63 5.94
C THR A 111 12.20 -8.04 6.00
N VAL A 112 11.34 -8.40 5.05
CA VAL A 112 10.75 -9.73 4.94
C VAL A 112 11.04 -10.29 3.55
N LYS A 113 11.80 -11.40 3.48
CA LYS A 113 12.16 -12.08 2.21
C LYS A 113 12.69 -11.13 1.12
N GLY A 114 13.56 -10.19 1.51
CA GLY A 114 14.14 -9.21 0.59
C GLY A 114 13.17 -8.10 0.17
N ILE A 115 12.09 -7.88 0.91
CA ILE A 115 11.20 -6.71 0.80
C ILE A 115 11.43 -5.83 2.01
N ASN A 116 11.95 -4.63 1.80
CA ASN A 116 12.01 -3.57 2.79
C ASN A 116 10.64 -2.91 2.90
N ILE A 117 10.13 -2.82 4.12
CA ILE A 117 8.82 -2.29 4.43
C ILE A 117 9.03 -1.14 5.39
N LYS A 118 8.43 0.01 5.10
CA LYS A 118 8.49 1.18 5.96
C LYS A 118 7.12 1.80 6.11
N ASN A 119 6.80 2.20 7.33
CA ASN A 119 5.56 2.89 7.67
C ASN A 119 5.91 4.05 8.58
N THR A 120 5.49 5.25 8.20
CA THR A 120 5.58 6.46 9.01
C THR A 120 4.19 7.00 9.23
N VAL A 121 3.84 7.28 10.48
CA VAL A 121 2.49 7.66 10.87
C VAL A 121 2.52 8.91 11.74
N SER A 122 1.57 9.82 11.49
CA SER A 122 1.28 10.96 12.33
C SER A 122 -0.23 11.13 12.46
N TYR A 123 -0.74 11.34 13.67
CA TYR A 123 -2.16 11.61 13.86
C TYR A 123 -2.45 12.44 15.11
N SER A 124 -3.57 13.14 15.07
CA SER A 124 -4.15 13.93 16.17
C SER A 124 -5.67 13.81 16.16
N GLY A 125 -6.31 13.97 17.32
CA GLY A 125 -7.77 13.89 17.44
C GLY A 125 -8.34 12.47 17.35
N TYR A 126 -7.51 11.44 17.56
CA TYR A 126 -7.93 10.03 17.63
C TYR A 126 -7.60 9.42 19.00
N ARG A 127 -8.55 8.64 19.52
CA ARG A 127 -8.38 7.75 20.67
C ARG A 127 -7.89 6.39 20.21
N THR A 128 -6.99 5.81 20.99
CA THR A 128 -6.56 4.40 20.84
C THR A 128 -7.45 3.46 21.66
N ASP A 129 -7.74 2.29 21.09
CA ASP A 129 -8.35 1.16 21.80
C ASP A 129 -7.81 -0.14 21.19
N GLY A 130 -6.87 -0.76 21.90
CA GLY A 130 -6.05 -1.84 21.35
C GLY A 130 -5.30 -1.37 20.11
N GLU A 131 -5.47 -2.08 19.01
CA GLU A 131 -4.83 -1.79 17.70
C GLU A 131 -5.62 -0.77 16.86
N TYR A 132 -6.74 -0.25 17.38
CA TYR A 132 -7.65 0.62 16.62
C TYR A 132 -7.48 2.09 16.96
N LEU A 133 -7.81 2.94 15.98
CA LEU A 133 -7.92 4.39 16.12
C LEU A 133 -9.36 4.84 15.86
N TYR A 134 -9.89 5.63 16.79
CA TYR A 134 -11.24 6.19 16.75
C TYR A 134 -11.17 7.71 16.76
N GLY A 135 -11.61 8.34 15.67
CA GLY A 135 -11.65 9.80 15.55
C GLY A 135 -12.73 10.36 16.46
N GLU A 136 -12.32 11.23 17.38
CA GLU A 136 -13.22 11.89 18.32
C GLU A 136 -14.01 12.98 17.58
N GLU A 137 -15.35 13.00 17.72
CA GLU A 137 -16.22 13.86 16.91
C GLU A 137 -15.87 15.35 17.06
N ASP A 138 -15.56 15.78 18.29
CA ASP A 138 -15.31 17.17 18.67
C ASP A 138 -13.85 17.62 18.55
N ALA A 139 -12.95 16.79 18.01
CA ALA A 139 -11.55 17.16 17.84
C ALA A 139 -11.35 18.17 16.71
N GLU A 140 -10.98 19.41 17.05
CA GLU A 140 -10.77 20.51 16.10
C GLU A 140 -9.61 20.26 15.12
N ASP A 141 -8.54 19.59 15.57
CA ASP A 141 -7.36 19.24 14.77
C ASP A 141 -7.25 17.72 14.58
N ARG A 142 -8.23 17.15 13.88
CA ARG A 142 -8.30 15.72 13.60
C ARG A 142 -7.65 15.39 12.25
N TYR A 143 -6.57 14.62 12.31
CA TYR A 143 -5.93 14.09 11.12
C TYR A 143 -5.25 12.76 11.40
N TYR A 144 -5.16 11.93 10.38
CA TYR A 144 -4.34 10.74 10.31
C TYR A 144 -3.60 10.79 8.98
N GLU A 145 -2.28 10.68 9.05
CA GLU A 145 -1.38 10.66 7.91
C GLU A 145 -0.49 9.43 8.01
N CYS A 146 -0.38 8.67 6.92
CA CYS A 146 0.48 7.50 6.84
C CYS A 146 1.19 7.47 5.49
N ASP A 147 2.52 7.41 5.56
CA ASP A 147 3.39 7.14 4.43
C ASP A 147 3.89 5.70 4.57
N PHE A 148 3.46 4.83 3.65
CA PHE A 148 3.80 3.41 3.62
C PHE A 148 4.59 3.08 2.35
N GLU A 149 5.60 2.23 2.47
CA GLU A 149 6.49 1.84 1.38
C GLU A 149 6.82 0.34 1.48
N MET A 150 6.81 -0.33 0.34
CA MET A 150 7.39 -1.66 0.15
C MET A 150 8.32 -1.64 -1.06
N ILE A 151 9.60 -1.94 -0.87
CA ILE A 151 10.61 -1.92 -1.93
C ILE A 151 11.48 -3.16 -1.83
N LEU A 152 11.84 -3.77 -2.96
CA LEU A 152 12.81 -4.87 -2.98
C LEU A 152 14.19 -4.41 -2.48
N GLU A 153 14.83 -5.18 -1.60
CA GLU A 153 16.16 -4.87 -1.07
C GLU A 153 17.22 -4.81 -2.19
N ASP A 154 17.07 -5.68 -3.19
CA ASP A 154 18.06 -5.93 -4.23
C ASP A 154 17.55 -5.73 -5.68
N TYR A 155 16.58 -4.84 -5.91
CA TYR A 155 16.16 -4.54 -7.30
C TYR A 155 17.31 -4.02 -8.18
N ARG A 156 18.38 -3.47 -7.57
CA ARG A 156 19.61 -3.07 -8.27
C ARG A 156 20.49 -4.26 -8.71
N MET A 157 20.38 -5.43 -8.07
CA MET A 157 21.16 -6.64 -8.39
C MET A 157 20.43 -7.61 -9.31
N ARG A 158 19.09 -7.70 -9.25
CA ARG A 158 18.30 -8.56 -10.18
C ARG A 158 18.40 -8.13 -11.66
N ALA A 159 18.84 -6.91 -11.93
CA ALA A 159 19.22 -6.42 -13.25
C ALA A 159 20.48 -7.08 -13.82
N ALA A 160 21.41 -7.51 -12.95
CA ALA A 160 22.68 -8.07 -13.37
C ALA A 160 22.59 -9.56 -13.72
N ASP A 161 21.69 -10.30 -13.05
CA ASP A 161 21.56 -11.74 -13.26
C ASP A 161 20.72 -12.07 -14.51
N SER A 162 19.69 -11.29 -14.82
CA SER A 162 18.92 -11.48 -16.06
C SER A 162 19.73 -11.17 -17.33
N TYR A 163 20.72 -10.26 -17.26
CA TYR A 163 21.64 -10.00 -18.37
C TYR A 163 22.75 -11.05 -18.51
N ARG A 164 23.19 -11.68 -17.41
CA ARG A 164 24.18 -12.77 -17.45
C ARG A 164 23.62 -14.02 -18.11
N ASP A 165 22.37 -14.37 -17.83
CA ASP A 165 21.76 -15.56 -18.43
C ASP A 165 21.46 -15.39 -19.93
N ILE A 166 21.19 -14.17 -20.40
CA ILE A 166 21.01 -13.88 -21.82
C ILE A 166 22.35 -13.90 -22.58
N LEU A 167 23.42 -13.36 -22.00
CA LEU A 167 24.75 -13.31 -22.64
C LEU A 167 25.49 -14.66 -22.60
N LEU A 168 25.12 -15.58 -21.70
CA LEU A 168 25.67 -16.94 -21.66
C LEU A 168 24.90 -17.93 -22.56
N GLN A 169 23.79 -17.49 -23.16
CA GLN A 169 22.98 -18.28 -24.12
C GLN A 169 23.08 -17.77 -25.58
N SER A 170 23.81 -16.68 -25.83
CA SER A 170 24.08 -16.12 -27.17
C SER A 170 25.49 -16.40 -27.66
#